data_AF-A0A162TE60-F1
#
_entry.id   AF-A0A162TE60-F1
#
_cell.length_a   1.000
_cell.length_b   1.000
_cell.length_c   1.000
_cell.angle_alpha   90.00
_cell.angle_beta   90.00
_cell.angle_gamma   90.00
#
_symmetry.space_group_name_H-M   'P 1'
#
loop_
_entity.id
_entity.type
_entity.pdbx_description
1 polymer ?
#
loop_
_entity_poly.entity_id
_entity_poly.type
_entity_poly.pdbx_seq_one_letter_code
_entity_poly.pdbx_strand_id
1 'polypeptide(L)'
;DIKYCQNKGIKILLSMGGATPAYGVATVKEGEDLADELWDTFGGGYKRNATAYRPFGNATVDGFDLDIENGEKLGYTAFVNKMRQNYELDTSKSYYIAAAPQCPFPDYFVGDTLNQAWFDFVMIQFYNNFCSVIYDTNFNYNIWDAWASAKSMNKDVRLFVGIPGSPSAAGRGYVPYTQLASQIQPLKSMNSFGGIMVWDASQAYGNTQDVLPDYAYGIYRLIKE
;
A
#
# COMPACT_ATOMS: atom_id res chain seq x y z
N ASP A 1 -18.03 -9.93 -1.27
CA ASP A 1 -16.84 -10.11 -0.40
C ASP A 1 -16.36 -8.84 0.27
N ILE A 2 -16.21 -7.72 -0.43
CA ILE A 2 -15.82 -6.42 0.18
C ILE A 2 -16.59 -6.13 1.48
N LYS A 3 -17.93 -6.13 1.43
CA LYS A 3 -18.79 -5.89 2.60
C LYS A 3 -18.62 -6.95 3.70
N TYR A 4 -18.35 -8.20 3.32
CA TYR A 4 -18.11 -9.28 4.29
C TYR A 4 -16.80 -9.04 5.05
N CYS A 5 -15.71 -8.69 4.35
CA CYS A 5 -14.44 -8.32 4.96
C CYS A 5 -14.57 -7.08 5.86
N GLN A 6 -15.28 -6.05 5.40
CA GLN A 6 -15.57 -4.85 6.18
C GLN A 6 -16.34 -5.15 7.47
N ASN A 7 -17.33 -6.04 7.43
CA ASN A 7 -18.06 -6.51 8.61
C ASN A 7 -17.17 -7.29 9.61
N LYS A 8 -16.00 -7.74 9.18
CA LYS A 8 -14.96 -8.35 10.04
C LYS A 8 -13.89 -7.35 10.49
N GLY A 9 -14.06 -6.06 10.18
CA GLY A 9 -13.10 -5.00 10.51
C GLY A 9 -11.92 -4.90 9.56
N ILE A 10 -11.90 -5.67 8.47
CA ILE A 10 -10.84 -5.63 7.45
C ILE A 10 -11.10 -4.45 6.52
N LYS A 11 -10.07 -3.63 6.29
CA LYS A 11 -10.10 -2.52 5.33
C LYS A 11 -9.79 -3.04 3.93
N ILE A 12 -10.59 -2.62 2.96
CA ILE A 12 -10.41 -2.97 1.55
C ILE A 12 -10.08 -1.71 0.76
N LEU A 13 -8.84 -1.58 0.32
CA LEU A 13 -8.40 -0.50 -0.58
C LEU A 13 -8.41 -1.02 -2.02
N LEU A 14 -8.75 -0.15 -2.96
CA LEU A 14 -8.54 -0.43 -4.38
C LEU A 14 -7.15 0.05 -4.78
N SER A 15 -6.29 -0.87 -5.19
CA SER A 15 -4.95 -0.53 -5.70
C SER A 15 -5.01 -0.11 -7.16
N MET A 16 -4.26 0.93 -7.50
CA MET A 16 -4.09 1.47 -8.83
C MET A 16 -2.66 1.22 -9.31
N GLY A 17 -2.54 0.80 -10.57
CA GLY A 17 -1.26 0.60 -11.21
C GLY A 17 -0.92 -0.89 -11.36
N GLY A 18 0.15 -1.32 -10.68
CA GLY A 18 0.77 -2.64 -10.81
C GLY A 18 1.80 -2.72 -11.94
N ALA A 19 2.41 -3.88 -12.14
CA ALA A 19 3.52 -4.00 -13.10
C ALA A 19 3.12 -3.79 -14.57
N THR A 20 1.89 -4.17 -14.95
CA THR A 20 1.41 -4.17 -16.36
C THR A 20 -0.12 -4.02 -16.44
N PRO A 21 -0.69 -3.54 -17.55
CA PRO A 21 -0.06 -2.91 -18.72
C PRO A 21 0.50 -1.52 -18.41
N ALA A 22 0.89 -0.74 -19.42
CA ALA A 22 1.32 0.64 -19.23
C ALA A 22 0.12 1.56 -18.88
N TYR A 23 0.32 2.45 -17.92
CA TYR A 23 -0.65 3.46 -17.48
C TYR A 23 0.09 4.75 -17.09
N GLY A 24 -0.63 5.80 -16.71
CA GLY A 24 0.00 7.01 -16.20
C GLY A 24 -0.99 8.16 -16.05
N VAL A 25 -0.59 9.14 -15.25
CA VAL A 25 -1.32 10.40 -15.04
C VAL A 25 -0.34 11.55 -15.32
N ALA A 26 -0.49 12.15 -16.50
CA ALA A 26 0.48 13.06 -17.08
C ALA A 26 0.32 14.50 -16.60
N THR A 27 -0.87 14.89 -16.13
CA THR A 27 -1.14 16.27 -15.71
C THR A 27 -1.84 16.37 -14.36
N VAL A 28 -1.76 17.55 -13.74
CA VAL A 28 -2.49 17.89 -12.52
C VAL A 28 -4.00 17.68 -12.72
N LYS A 29 -4.55 18.15 -13.85
CA LYS A 29 -5.97 18.04 -14.16
C LYS A 29 -6.42 16.59 -14.30
N GLU A 30 -5.63 15.76 -14.98
CA GLU A 30 -5.90 14.32 -15.08
C GLU A 30 -5.90 13.64 -13.71
N GLY A 31 -5.01 14.05 -12.80
CA GLY A 31 -4.99 13.54 -11.42
C GLY A 31 -6.25 13.89 -10.64
N GLU A 32 -6.71 15.15 -10.75
CA GLU A 32 -7.95 15.60 -10.12
C GLU A 32 -9.18 14.87 -10.68
N ASP A 33 -9.25 14.74 -12.00
CA ASP A 33 -10.37 14.08 -12.69
C ASP A 33 -10.44 12.60 -12.34
N LEU A 34 -9.31 11.91 -12.33
CA LEU A 34 -9.23 10.51 -11.94
C LEU A 34 -9.67 10.31 -10.48
N ALA A 35 -9.33 11.25 -9.58
CA ALA A 35 -9.75 11.18 -8.19
C ALA A 35 -11.28 11.33 -8.04
N ASP A 36 -11.90 12.24 -8.78
CA ASP A 36 -13.36 12.39 -8.80
C ASP A 36 -14.05 11.16 -9.40
N GLU A 37 -13.53 10.64 -10.52
CA GLU A 37 -14.07 9.46 -11.19
C GLU A 37 -14.04 8.22 -10.30
N LEU A 38 -12.90 7.92 -9.67
CA LEU A 38 -12.78 6.76 -8.79
C LEU A 38 -13.59 6.92 -7.51
N TRP A 39 -13.72 8.13 -6.98
CA TRP A 39 -14.57 8.40 -5.84
C TRP A 39 -16.04 8.14 -6.14
N ASP A 40 -16.53 8.55 -7.31
CA ASP A 40 -17.92 8.31 -7.72
C ASP A 40 -18.16 6.82 -8.08
N THR A 41 -17.15 6.16 -8.66
CA THR A 41 -17.23 4.77 -9.15
C THR A 41 -17.09 3.73 -8.03
N PHE A 42 -16.15 3.94 -7.10
CA PHE A 42 -15.78 2.94 -6.08
C PHE A 42 -15.91 3.47 -4.64
N GLY A 43 -15.86 4.79 -4.45
CA GLY A 43 -15.94 5.47 -3.17
C GLY A 43 -17.37 5.79 -2.70
N GLY A 44 -17.46 6.80 -1.83
CA GLY A 44 -18.71 7.35 -1.29
C GLY A 44 -19.42 8.33 -2.22
N GLY A 45 -18.82 8.67 -3.36
CA GLY A 45 -19.32 9.64 -4.34
C GLY A 45 -20.55 9.18 -5.11
N TYR A 46 -20.94 7.92 -5.01
CA TYR A 46 -22.10 7.33 -5.68
C TYR A 46 -23.43 8.06 -5.42
N LYS A 47 -23.51 8.82 -4.32
CA LYS A 47 -24.68 9.66 -3.99
C LYS A 47 -24.79 10.89 -4.89
N ARG A 48 -23.69 11.33 -5.51
CA ARG A 48 -23.64 12.50 -6.41
C ARG A 48 -24.03 12.16 -7.84
N ASN A 49 -23.77 10.93 -8.27
CA ASN A 49 -24.00 10.46 -9.63
C ASN A 49 -24.74 9.12 -9.63
N ALA A 50 -26.07 9.18 -9.67
CA ALA A 50 -26.93 7.99 -9.72
C ALA A 50 -26.74 7.12 -10.99
N THR A 51 -26.05 7.66 -12.01
CA THR A 51 -25.73 6.96 -13.26
C THR A 51 -24.29 6.45 -13.33
N ALA A 52 -23.47 6.66 -12.29
CA ALA A 52 -22.11 6.15 -12.26
C ALA A 52 -22.11 4.62 -12.38
N TYR A 53 -21.26 4.10 -13.28
CA TYR A 53 -21.03 2.66 -13.37
C TYR A 53 -20.41 2.18 -12.05
N ARG A 54 -20.97 1.12 -11.45
CA ARG A 54 -20.50 0.60 -10.16
C ARG A 54 -20.09 -0.87 -10.27
N PRO A 55 -18.83 -1.16 -10.59
CA PRO A 55 -18.35 -2.53 -10.79
C PRO A 55 -18.58 -3.44 -9.57
N PHE A 56 -18.51 -2.88 -8.36
CA PHE A 56 -18.74 -3.63 -7.11
C PHE A 56 -20.16 -3.49 -6.57
N GLY A 57 -21.11 -3.07 -7.42
CA GLY A 57 -22.50 -2.81 -7.03
C GLY A 57 -22.58 -1.78 -5.89
N ASN A 58 -23.24 -2.14 -4.79
CA ASN A 58 -23.42 -1.25 -3.64
C ASN A 58 -22.29 -1.29 -2.61
N ALA A 59 -21.16 -1.95 -2.90
CA ALA A 59 -19.99 -1.89 -2.05
C ALA A 59 -19.22 -0.58 -2.29
N THR A 60 -18.64 -0.04 -1.22
CA THR A 60 -17.76 1.12 -1.24
C THR A 60 -16.43 0.73 -0.59
N VAL A 61 -15.33 0.93 -1.30
CA VAL A 61 -13.98 0.64 -0.78
C VAL A 61 -13.66 1.55 0.41
N ASP A 62 -12.69 1.15 1.23
CA ASP A 62 -12.22 1.94 2.37
C ASP A 62 -11.09 2.89 1.98
N GLY A 63 -10.69 2.92 0.71
CA GLY A 63 -9.65 3.80 0.24
C GLY A 63 -9.02 3.36 -1.07
N PHE A 64 -7.90 4.00 -1.39
CA PHE A 64 -7.13 3.75 -2.61
C PHE A 64 -5.66 3.57 -2.27
N ASP A 65 -4.98 2.72 -3.04
CA ASP A 65 -3.56 2.45 -2.95
C ASP A 65 -2.87 2.80 -4.28
N LEU A 66 -1.72 3.48 -4.21
CA LEU A 66 -0.92 3.88 -5.37
C LEU A 66 0.26 2.91 -5.52
N ASP A 67 0.06 1.86 -6.30
CA ASP A 67 1.09 0.91 -6.72
C ASP A 67 1.64 1.30 -8.11
N ILE A 68 2.28 2.47 -8.17
CA ILE A 68 2.71 3.06 -9.45
C ILE A 68 4.13 2.58 -9.78
N GLU A 69 4.25 1.80 -10.84
CA GLU A 69 5.50 1.16 -11.25
C GLU A 69 5.94 1.50 -12.68
N ASN A 70 5.12 2.25 -13.44
CA ASN A 70 5.45 2.67 -14.79
C ASN A 70 4.72 3.95 -15.23
N GLY A 71 5.15 4.47 -16.38
CA GLY A 71 4.53 5.57 -17.10
C GLY A 71 4.56 6.93 -16.42
N GLU A 72 3.59 7.77 -16.77
CA GLU A 72 3.55 9.17 -16.34
C GLU A 72 3.10 9.30 -14.88
N LYS A 73 3.79 10.17 -14.13
CA LYS A 73 3.65 10.26 -12.67
C LYS A 73 3.36 11.65 -12.13
N LEU A 74 3.27 12.66 -13.00
CA LEU A 74 3.15 14.06 -12.58
C LEU A 74 1.83 14.34 -11.83
N GLY A 75 0.75 13.67 -12.20
CA GLY A 75 -0.58 13.96 -11.65
C GLY A 75 -0.89 13.32 -10.29
N TYR A 76 -0.06 12.41 -9.77
CA TYR A 76 -0.44 11.65 -8.57
C TYR A 76 -0.51 12.49 -7.29
N THR A 77 0.28 13.55 -7.15
CA THR A 77 0.13 14.52 -6.04
C THR A 77 -1.26 15.16 -6.06
N ALA A 78 -1.71 15.60 -7.24
CA ALA A 78 -3.02 16.20 -7.41
C ALA A 78 -4.13 15.19 -7.14
N PHE A 79 -3.97 13.95 -7.62
CA PHE A 79 -4.86 12.83 -7.33
C PHE A 79 -5.06 12.64 -5.82
N VAL A 80 -3.98 12.49 -5.05
CA VAL A 80 -4.05 12.23 -3.60
C VAL A 80 -4.73 13.39 -2.88
N ASN A 81 -4.35 14.64 -3.20
CA ASN A 81 -4.93 15.82 -2.57
C ASN A 81 -6.43 15.95 -2.86
N LYS A 82 -6.84 15.71 -4.11
CA LYS A 82 -8.25 15.74 -4.51
C LYS A 82 -9.04 14.59 -3.89
N MET A 83 -8.48 13.38 -3.83
CA MET A 83 -9.11 12.23 -3.19
C MET A 83 -9.32 12.46 -1.69
N ARG A 84 -8.36 13.08 -1.01
CA ARG A 84 -8.51 13.48 0.41
C ARG A 84 -9.65 14.47 0.61
N GLN A 85 -9.81 15.47 -0.27
CA GLN A 85 -10.98 16.37 -0.24
C GLN A 85 -12.30 15.59 -0.44
N ASN A 86 -12.30 14.60 -1.34
CA ASN A 86 -13.47 13.76 -1.56
C ASN A 86 -13.83 12.90 -0.32
N TYR A 87 -12.84 12.41 0.41
CA TYR A 87 -13.08 11.66 1.66
C TYR A 87 -13.82 12.48 2.72
N GLU A 88 -13.59 13.80 2.78
CA GLU A 88 -14.27 14.70 3.71
C GLU A 88 -15.77 14.85 3.42
N LEU A 89 -16.22 14.49 2.21
CA LEU A 89 -17.62 14.57 1.80
C LEU A 89 -18.50 13.45 2.37
N ASP A 90 -17.90 12.36 2.87
CA ASP A 90 -18.63 11.25 3.46
C ASP A 90 -18.19 10.99 4.90
N THR A 91 -18.99 11.49 5.84
CA THR A 91 -18.76 11.35 7.28
C THR A 91 -19.22 10.02 7.86
N SER A 92 -19.76 9.11 7.04
CA SER A 92 -20.28 7.81 7.52
C SER A 92 -19.18 6.80 7.89
N LYS A 93 -17.96 6.98 7.37
CA LYS A 93 -16.78 6.17 7.71
C LYS A 93 -15.49 6.91 7.39
N SER A 94 -14.38 6.42 7.96
CA SER A 94 -13.04 6.85 7.58
C SER A 94 -12.55 6.16 6.31
N TYR A 95 -11.79 6.89 5.51
CA TYR A 95 -11.15 6.43 4.29
C TYR A 95 -9.63 6.55 4.40
N TYR A 96 -8.93 5.70 3.68
CA TYR A 96 -7.47 5.58 3.73
C TYR A 96 -6.84 5.82 2.36
N ILE A 97 -5.62 6.33 2.34
CA ILE A 97 -4.81 6.41 1.12
C ILE A 97 -3.41 5.86 1.38
N ALA A 98 -3.00 4.96 0.49
CA ALA A 98 -1.74 4.24 0.58
C ALA A 98 -0.89 4.42 -0.69
N ALA A 99 0.39 4.07 -0.59
CA ALA A 99 1.27 3.91 -1.74
C ALA A 99 2.19 2.70 -1.53
N ALA A 100 2.63 2.07 -2.62
CA ALA A 100 3.52 0.91 -2.61
C ALA A 100 4.86 1.18 -3.34
N PRO A 101 5.71 2.10 -2.84
CA PRO A 101 7.01 2.36 -3.46
C PRO A 101 7.91 1.13 -3.42
N GLN A 102 8.91 1.05 -4.30
CA GLN A 102 10.02 0.11 -4.14
C GLN A 102 10.99 0.60 -3.06
N CYS A 103 11.83 -0.29 -2.53
CA CYS A 103 12.77 0.08 -1.46
C CYS A 103 13.87 1.10 -1.82
N PRO A 104 14.35 1.26 -3.08
CA PRO A 104 15.31 2.31 -3.41
C PRO A 104 14.74 3.70 -3.03
N PHE A 105 15.54 4.50 -2.33
CA PHE A 105 15.11 5.79 -1.82
C PHE A 105 15.92 6.94 -2.45
N PRO A 106 15.27 8.00 -2.98
CA PRO A 106 13.82 8.14 -3.14
C PRO A 106 13.27 7.18 -4.21
N ASP A 107 12.02 6.76 -4.04
CA ASP A 107 11.32 5.98 -5.07
C ASP A 107 11.10 6.81 -6.35
N TYR A 108 11.31 6.19 -7.50
CA TYR A 108 11.27 6.89 -8.79
C TYR A 108 9.86 7.32 -9.22
N PHE A 109 8.82 6.55 -8.86
CA PHE A 109 7.46 6.77 -9.35
C PHE A 109 6.60 7.56 -8.37
N VAL A 110 6.68 7.25 -7.09
CA VAL A 110 5.85 7.89 -6.05
C VAL A 110 6.64 8.75 -5.07
N GLY A 111 7.97 8.82 -5.17
CA GLY A 111 8.80 9.59 -4.22
C GLY A 111 8.44 11.07 -4.12
N ASP A 112 8.19 11.73 -5.25
CA ASP A 112 7.75 13.13 -5.28
C ASP A 112 6.36 13.31 -4.68
N THR A 113 5.43 12.39 -4.99
CA THR A 113 4.08 12.36 -4.45
C THR A 113 4.08 12.17 -2.94
N LEU A 114 4.87 11.22 -2.43
CA LEU A 114 5.03 10.96 -1.01
C LEU A 114 5.48 12.22 -0.24
N ASN A 115 6.35 13.04 -0.84
CA ASN A 115 6.84 14.28 -0.21
C ASN A 115 5.81 15.43 -0.23
N GLN A 116 4.77 15.36 -1.04
CA GLN A 116 3.86 16.47 -1.33
C GLN A 116 2.38 16.16 -1.06
N ALA A 117 2.07 14.92 -0.70
CA ALA A 117 0.71 14.44 -0.50
C ALA A 117 0.57 13.60 0.78
N TRP A 118 -0.64 13.59 1.34
CA TRP A 118 -0.92 13.01 2.66
C TRP A 118 -1.18 11.50 2.47
N PHE A 119 -0.50 10.64 3.24
CA PHE A 119 -0.68 9.18 3.21
C PHE A 119 -0.90 8.57 4.59
N ASP A 120 -1.78 7.57 4.68
CA ASP A 120 -2.03 6.78 5.90
C ASP A 120 -0.94 5.71 6.02
N PHE A 121 -0.69 5.02 4.91
CA PHE A 121 0.14 3.82 4.83
C PHE A 121 1.14 3.95 3.68
N VAL A 122 2.37 3.49 3.89
CA VAL A 122 3.37 3.32 2.82
C VAL A 122 3.89 1.90 2.87
N MET A 123 3.57 1.10 1.86
CA MET A 123 3.82 -0.34 1.78
C MET A 123 5.05 -0.61 0.92
N ILE A 124 6.22 -0.42 1.51
CA ILE A 124 7.49 -0.39 0.78
C ILE A 124 7.87 -1.81 0.31
N GLN A 125 8.04 -2.00 -0.99
CA GLN A 125 8.41 -3.28 -1.58
C GLN A 125 9.90 -3.57 -1.35
N PHE A 126 10.22 -4.29 -0.28
CA PHE A 126 11.59 -4.73 0.05
C PHE A 126 11.93 -6.06 -0.62
N TYR A 127 11.72 -6.14 -1.93
CA TYR A 127 12.08 -7.27 -2.80
C TYR A 127 12.40 -6.76 -4.21
N ASN A 128 12.88 -7.64 -5.09
CA ASN A 128 13.34 -7.29 -6.45
C ASN A 128 14.44 -6.21 -6.50
N ASN A 129 15.05 -5.83 -5.38
CA ASN A 129 16.01 -4.73 -5.27
C ASN A 129 17.13 -5.03 -4.28
N PHE A 130 18.21 -4.24 -4.32
CA PHE A 130 19.39 -4.40 -3.46
C PHE A 130 19.08 -4.20 -1.97
N CYS A 131 18.03 -3.46 -1.65
CA CYS A 131 17.60 -3.12 -0.29
C CYS A 131 16.55 -4.10 0.27
N SER A 132 16.43 -5.29 -0.30
CA SER A 132 15.51 -6.33 0.18
C SER A 132 15.82 -6.79 1.60
N VAL A 133 14.80 -7.22 2.35
CA VAL A 133 14.92 -7.73 3.73
C VAL A 133 15.92 -8.88 3.83
N ILE A 134 16.07 -9.72 2.78
CA ILE A 134 17.02 -10.82 2.80
C ILE A 134 18.49 -10.37 2.86
N TYR A 135 18.77 -9.12 2.46
CA TYR A 135 20.11 -8.54 2.42
C TYR A 135 20.30 -7.62 3.62
N ASP A 136 20.45 -8.21 4.81
CA ASP A 136 20.56 -7.56 6.13
C ASP A 136 21.31 -6.20 6.10
N THR A 137 22.51 -6.18 5.51
CA THR A 137 23.36 -4.97 5.45
C THR A 137 22.81 -3.82 4.59
N ASN A 138 21.91 -4.12 3.65
CA ASN A 138 21.36 -3.17 2.69
C ASN A 138 19.87 -2.89 2.93
N PHE A 139 19.23 -3.58 3.88
CA PHE A 139 17.85 -3.36 4.25
C PHE A 139 17.68 -1.95 4.85
N ASN A 140 17.07 -1.05 4.07
CA ASN A 140 17.11 0.39 4.31
C ASN A 140 15.84 0.96 4.98
N TYR A 141 15.15 0.18 5.82
CA TYR A 141 13.95 0.63 6.52
C TYR A 141 14.18 1.91 7.35
N ASN A 142 15.36 2.04 7.96
CA ASN A 142 15.78 3.23 8.70
C ASN A 142 15.75 4.53 7.86
N ILE A 143 16.02 4.45 6.56
CA ILE A 143 15.94 5.62 5.65
C ILE A 143 14.48 6.03 5.48
N TRP A 144 13.59 5.06 5.31
CA TRP A 144 12.15 5.30 5.21
C TRP A 144 11.55 5.82 6.53
N ASP A 145 11.98 5.30 7.68
CA ASP A 145 11.60 5.80 9.01
C ASP A 145 12.04 7.26 9.22
N ALA A 146 13.27 7.60 8.83
CA ALA A 146 13.77 8.98 8.85
C ALA A 146 12.94 9.90 7.94
N TRP A 147 12.51 9.41 6.77
CA TRP A 147 11.59 10.14 5.90
C TRP A 147 10.22 10.35 6.55
N ALA A 148 9.63 9.32 7.18
CA ALA A 148 8.32 9.40 7.81
C ALA A 148 8.28 10.51 8.88
N SER A 149 9.31 10.61 9.71
CA SER A 149 9.42 11.67 10.71
C SER A 149 9.71 13.05 10.10
N ALA A 150 10.71 13.14 9.21
CA ALA A 150 11.20 14.43 8.73
C ALA A 150 10.32 15.06 7.66
N LYS A 151 9.81 14.28 6.71
CA LYS A 151 9.24 14.78 5.45
C LYS A 151 7.78 14.45 5.22
N SER A 152 7.26 13.32 5.70
CA SER A 152 5.85 12.98 5.51
C SER A 152 4.94 14.11 5.98
N MET A 153 3.91 14.44 5.19
CA MET A 153 2.87 15.39 5.59
C MET A 153 1.99 14.82 6.72
N ASN A 154 1.82 13.50 6.76
CA ASN A 154 1.21 12.80 7.89
C ASN A 154 2.31 12.34 8.85
N LYS A 155 2.42 12.97 10.02
CA LYS A 155 3.41 12.58 11.05
C LYS A 155 3.07 11.26 11.74
N ASP A 156 1.86 10.76 11.55
CA ASP A 156 1.41 9.45 12.02
C ASP A 156 1.39 8.39 10.90
N VAL A 157 2.05 8.66 9.77
CA VAL A 157 2.14 7.70 8.66
C VAL A 157 2.72 6.37 9.14
N ARG A 158 2.14 5.27 8.67
CA ARG A 158 2.59 3.91 9.02
C ARG A 158 3.29 3.26 7.84
N LEU A 159 4.51 2.79 8.07
CA LEU A 159 5.35 2.11 7.10
C LEU A 159 5.19 0.59 7.24
N PHE A 160 4.99 -0.10 6.14
CA PHE A 160 4.89 -1.55 6.09
C PHE A 160 6.08 -2.13 5.35
N VAL A 161 6.62 -3.24 5.87
CA VAL A 161 7.67 -4.01 5.20
C VAL A 161 7.01 -4.94 4.17
N GLY A 162 7.11 -4.60 2.89
CA GLY A 162 6.60 -5.39 1.77
C GLY A 162 7.51 -6.55 1.42
N ILE A 163 6.97 -7.77 1.42
CA ILE A 163 7.71 -9.01 1.13
C ILE A 163 6.95 -9.93 0.17
N PRO A 164 7.63 -10.84 -0.55
CA PRO A 164 6.98 -11.89 -1.32
C PRO A 164 6.41 -12.97 -0.38
N GLY A 165 5.20 -13.46 -0.66
CA GLY A 165 4.51 -14.47 0.15
C GLY A 165 5.04 -15.90 -0.02
N SER A 166 5.80 -16.15 -1.08
CA SER A 166 6.42 -17.45 -1.36
C SER A 166 7.71 -17.27 -2.20
N PRO A 167 8.54 -18.31 -2.35
CA PRO A 167 9.70 -18.29 -3.24
C PRO A 167 9.38 -17.96 -4.70
N SER A 168 8.16 -18.24 -5.18
CA SER A 168 7.72 -17.98 -6.56
C SER A 168 7.01 -16.64 -6.76
N ALA A 169 6.73 -15.91 -5.68
CA ALA A 169 5.90 -14.71 -5.72
C ALA A 169 6.58 -13.50 -6.37
N ALA A 170 7.91 -13.46 -6.37
CA ALA A 170 8.71 -12.39 -6.96
C ALA A 170 9.98 -12.95 -7.60
N GLY A 171 10.66 -12.15 -8.43
CA GLY A 171 11.91 -12.58 -9.08
C GLY A 171 13.05 -12.83 -8.08
N ARG A 172 13.10 -12.07 -6.97
CA ARG A 172 14.01 -12.26 -5.84
C ARG A 172 13.49 -11.57 -4.59
N GLY A 173 13.98 -11.99 -3.42
CA GLY A 173 13.70 -11.32 -2.15
C GLY A 173 12.70 -12.02 -1.23
N TYR A 174 12.31 -13.28 -1.52
CA TYR A 174 11.56 -14.10 -0.57
C TYR A 174 12.41 -14.33 0.70
N VAL A 175 11.83 -14.08 1.86
CA VAL A 175 12.51 -14.15 3.16
C VAL A 175 11.98 -15.36 3.94
N PRO A 176 12.82 -16.35 4.31
CA PRO A 176 12.38 -17.42 5.21
C PRO A 176 11.86 -16.87 6.55
N TYR A 177 10.85 -17.53 7.12
CA TYR A 177 10.12 -17.02 8.30
C TYR A 177 11.04 -16.66 9.48
N THR A 178 12.04 -17.49 9.78
CA THR A 178 12.97 -17.25 10.88
C THR A 178 13.82 -15.99 10.68
N GLN A 179 14.29 -15.76 9.45
CA GLN A 179 15.01 -14.55 9.08
C GLN A 179 14.08 -13.34 9.11
N LEU A 180 12.86 -13.45 8.57
CA LEU A 180 11.85 -12.40 8.62
C LEU A 180 11.59 -11.98 10.08
N ALA A 181 11.38 -12.95 10.97
CA ALA A 181 11.18 -12.68 12.38
C ALA A 181 12.36 -11.89 12.97
N SER A 182 13.60 -12.32 12.75
CA SER A 182 14.77 -11.59 13.28
C SER A 182 14.89 -10.14 12.79
N GLN A 183 14.51 -9.88 11.54
CA GLN A 183 14.58 -8.55 10.93
C GLN A 183 13.44 -7.63 11.39
N ILE A 184 12.26 -8.20 11.67
CA ILE A 184 11.07 -7.44 12.04
C ILE A 184 11.02 -7.11 13.53
N GLN A 185 11.53 -7.98 14.41
CA GLN A 185 11.44 -7.76 15.86
C GLN A 185 11.97 -6.38 16.31
N PRO A 186 13.13 -5.89 15.84
CA PRO A 186 13.62 -4.56 16.22
C PRO A 186 12.71 -3.42 15.74
N LEU A 187 12.07 -3.57 14.57
CA LEU A 187 11.25 -2.52 13.95
C LEU A 187 9.94 -2.29 14.72
N LYS A 188 9.45 -3.28 15.46
CA LYS A 188 8.20 -3.18 16.24
C LYS A 188 8.22 -2.08 17.31
N SER A 189 9.41 -1.63 17.73
CA SER A 189 9.58 -0.51 18.65
C SER A 189 9.59 0.87 17.96
N MET A 190 9.69 0.92 16.63
CA MET A 190 9.73 2.17 15.87
C MET A 190 8.32 2.74 15.72
N ASN A 191 8.14 4.04 15.96
CA ASN A 191 6.82 4.67 15.89
C ASN A 191 6.19 4.60 14.49
N SER A 192 6.99 4.66 13.43
CA SER A 192 6.51 4.56 12.05
C SER A 192 6.07 3.15 11.67
N PHE A 193 6.46 2.10 12.40
CA PHE A 193 6.19 0.72 11.99
C PHE A 193 4.69 0.39 12.04
N GLY A 194 4.16 0.02 10.88
CA GLY A 194 2.76 -0.34 10.65
C GLY A 194 2.52 -1.84 10.53
N GLY A 195 3.53 -2.62 10.17
CA GLY A 195 3.43 -4.06 9.99
C GLY A 195 4.13 -4.57 8.74
N ILE A 196 3.57 -5.63 8.16
CA ILE A 196 4.10 -6.30 6.96
C ILE A 196 3.03 -6.26 5.86
N MET A 197 3.45 -5.93 4.64
CA MET A 197 2.66 -6.11 3.42
C MET A 197 3.19 -7.36 2.71
N VAL A 198 2.29 -8.16 2.12
CA VAL A 198 2.67 -9.41 1.46
C VAL A 198 2.14 -9.46 0.03
N TRP A 199 3.04 -9.66 -0.92
CA TRP A 199 2.71 -9.95 -2.31
C TRP A 199 2.74 -11.47 -2.55
N ASP A 200 1.63 -12.17 -2.70
CA ASP A 200 0.24 -11.75 -2.48
C ASP A 200 -0.49 -12.75 -1.57
N ALA A 201 -1.80 -12.58 -1.40
CA ALA A 201 -2.62 -13.50 -0.59
C ALA A 201 -2.51 -14.96 -1.08
N SER A 202 -2.57 -15.22 -2.39
CA SER A 202 -2.50 -16.58 -2.94
C SER A 202 -1.17 -17.26 -2.60
N GLN A 203 -0.08 -16.50 -2.71
CA GLN A 203 1.27 -16.98 -2.43
C GLN A 203 1.47 -17.22 -0.93
N ALA A 204 1.01 -16.28 -0.09
CA ALA A 204 1.20 -16.35 1.36
C ALA A 204 0.39 -17.47 2.02
N TYR A 205 -0.87 -17.65 1.63
CA TYR A 205 -1.71 -18.75 2.15
C TYR A 205 -1.34 -20.10 1.51
N GLY A 206 -0.78 -20.12 0.30
CA GLY A 206 -0.33 -21.35 -0.37
C GLY A 206 1.02 -21.87 0.16
N ASN A 207 1.83 -21.00 0.76
CA ASN A 207 3.16 -21.36 1.25
C ASN A 207 3.09 -22.01 2.64
N THR A 208 2.99 -23.34 2.66
CA THR A 208 2.86 -24.17 3.87
C THR A 208 4.17 -24.85 4.30
N GLN A 209 5.25 -24.65 3.54
CA GLN A 209 6.51 -25.37 3.74
C GLN A 209 7.48 -24.65 4.68
N ASP A 210 7.37 -23.32 4.80
CA ASP A 210 8.29 -22.51 5.61
C ASP A 210 7.81 -22.33 7.06
N VAL A 211 6.52 -22.06 7.25
CA VAL A 211 5.88 -21.95 8.58
C VAL A 211 4.45 -22.47 8.51
N LEU A 212 3.99 -23.11 9.59
CA LEU A 212 2.68 -23.74 9.67
C LEU A 212 1.64 -22.86 10.37
N PRO A 213 0.35 -22.94 9.96
CA PRO A 213 -0.15 -23.71 8.81
C PRO A 213 0.24 -23.12 7.46
N ASP A 214 0.53 -21.81 7.39
CA ASP A 214 0.98 -21.11 6.19
C ASP A 214 1.75 -19.82 6.55
N TYR A 215 2.41 -19.24 5.54
CA TYR A 215 3.23 -18.03 5.68
C TYR A 215 2.42 -16.81 6.14
N ALA A 216 1.17 -16.66 5.68
CA ALA A 216 0.28 -15.59 6.14
C ALA A 216 -0.01 -15.69 7.64
N TYR A 217 -0.26 -16.89 8.16
CA TYR A 217 -0.46 -17.12 9.58
C TYR A 217 0.81 -16.88 10.40
N GLY A 218 1.97 -17.30 9.90
CA GLY A 218 3.26 -17.00 10.54
C GLY A 218 3.48 -15.50 10.71
N ILE A 219 3.19 -14.71 9.67
CA ILE A 219 3.26 -13.24 9.69
C ILE A 219 2.25 -12.66 10.69
N TYR A 220 1.00 -13.14 10.67
CA TYR A 220 -0.01 -12.71 11.63
C TYR A 220 0.47 -12.87 13.08
N ARG A 221 1.06 -14.02 13.42
CA ARG A 221 1.63 -14.27 14.75
C ARG A 221 2.78 -13.34 15.09
N LEU A 222 3.71 -13.16 14.16
CA LEU A 222 4.88 -12.29 14.34
C LEU A 222 4.49 -10.85 14.70
N ILE A 223 3.41 -10.33 14.11
CA ILE A 223 2.91 -8.98 14.36
C ILE A 223 2.03 -8.90 15.62
N LYS A 224 1.31 -9.97 15.97
CA LYS A 224 0.42 -10.00 17.14
C LYS A 224 1.12 -10.24 18.48
N GLU A 225 2.18 -11.04 18.47
CA GLU A 225 3.06 -11.27 19.63
C GLU A 225 3.85 -10.01 19.99
#